data_AF-A0A7V2SR91-F1
#
_entry.id   AF-A0A7V2SR91-F1
#
_cell.length_a   1.000
_cell.length_b   1.000
_cell.length_c   1.000
_cell.angle_alpha   90.00
_cell.angle_beta   90.00
_cell.angle_gamma   90.00
#
_symmetry.space_group_name_H-M   'P 1'
#
loop_
_entity.id
_entity.type
_entity.pdbx_description
1 polymer ?
#
loop_
_entity_poly.entity_id
_entity_poly.type
_entity_poly.pdbx_seq_one_letter_code
_entity_poly.pdbx_strand_id
1 'polypeptide(L)'
;MNEVEKLLKYFNLEKIEENYYRAQSLDIGTGRIFGGQVLAQSLAAAYRTVEDRQAHSFHAYFLREGDVKKPVVFQVDRARDGRSFSNRRVVAIQHGRPILNLAASFQIQEDGYEHQVDMPNVPKPDELDEKPFLTSAQMHSLTPRMRRLLTTQGPFEFRFADDIDPFDLGANEPIRGVLSSNGVYAMWVWAKSQ
;
A
#
# COMPACT_ATOMS: atom_id res chain seq x y z
N MET A 1 16.22 13.79 -10.52
CA MET A 1 15.71 12.56 -9.90
C MET A 1 14.20 12.65 -9.87
N ASN A 2 13.51 11.81 -10.65
CA ASN A 2 12.06 11.83 -10.72
C ASN A 2 11.44 11.28 -9.41
N GLU A 3 10.14 11.49 -9.20
CA GLU A 3 9.45 11.07 -7.96
C GLU A 3 9.47 9.55 -7.75
N VAL A 4 9.51 8.77 -8.83
CA VAL A 4 9.62 7.30 -8.77
C VAL A 4 10.98 6.88 -8.21
N GLU A 5 12.07 7.46 -8.68
CA GLU A 5 13.41 7.21 -8.18
C GLU A 5 13.55 7.59 -6.70
N LYS A 6 12.92 8.69 -6.27
CA LYS A 6 12.84 9.06 -4.85
C LYS A 6 12.14 7.97 -4.04
N LEU A 7 10.99 7.48 -4.52
CA LEU A 7 10.24 6.42 -3.85
C LEU A 7 11.03 5.12 -3.77
N LEU A 8 11.66 4.71 -4.87
CA LEU A 8 12.46 3.48 -4.95
C LEU A 8 13.61 3.46 -3.94
N LYS A 9 14.19 4.62 -3.60
CA LYS A 9 15.21 4.70 -2.54
C LYS A 9 14.71 4.25 -1.18
N TYR A 10 13.43 4.46 -0.85
CA TYR A 10 12.84 3.99 0.41
C TYR A 10 12.61 2.48 0.43
N PHE A 11 12.62 1.82 -0.73
CA PHE A 11 12.51 0.36 -0.87
C PHE A 11 13.86 -0.33 -1.00
N ASN A 12 14.95 0.43 -1.16
CA ASN A 12 16.29 -0.12 -1.09
C ASN A 12 16.70 -0.32 0.37
N LEU A 13 16.31 -1.46 0.92
CA LEU A 13 16.63 -1.85 2.28
C LEU A 13 18.14 -2.04 2.49
N GLU A 14 18.65 -1.46 3.57
CA GLU A 14 20.00 -1.73 4.05
C GLU A 14 20.01 -3.07 4.80
N LYS A 15 20.86 -4.01 4.39
CA LYS A 15 21.10 -5.24 5.16
C LYS A 15 21.99 -4.91 6.36
N ILE A 16 21.49 -5.11 7.57
CA ILE A 16 22.28 -4.93 8.80
C ILE A 16 22.96 -6.25 9.18
N GLU A 17 22.23 -7.36 9.07
CA GLU A 17 22.69 -8.70 9.42
C GLU A 17 21.91 -9.73 8.59
N GLU A 18 22.29 -11.00 8.66
CA GLU A 18 21.54 -12.10 8.10
C GLU A 18 20.08 -12.09 8.59
N ASN A 19 19.15 -11.94 7.65
CA ASN A 19 17.72 -11.76 7.90
C ASN A 19 17.29 -10.49 8.66
N TYR A 20 18.17 -9.49 8.83
CA TYR A 20 17.82 -8.19 9.40
C TYR A 20 18.08 -7.06 8.42
N TYR A 21 17.05 -6.24 8.20
CA TYR A 21 17.08 -5.14 7.25
C TYR A 21 16.62 -3.84 7.90
N ARG A 22 17.03 -2.70 7.34
CA ARG A 22 16.63 -1.37 7.78
C ARG A 22 16.16 -0.50 6.63
N ALA A 23 15.08 0.23 6.86
CA ALA A 23 14.58 1.23 5.93
C ALA A 23 14.32 2.56 6.63
N GLN A 24 14.45 3.65 5.86
CA GLN A 24 14.02 4.97 6.31
C GLN A 24 12.50 5.10 6.20
N SER A 25 11.95 5.97 7.05
CA SER A 25 10.54 6.32 7.05
C SER A 25 10.27 7.51 6.14
N LEU A 26 9.20 7.45 5.34
CA LEU A 26 8.74 8.59 4.56
C LEU A 26 7.60 9.29 5.32
N ASP A 27 7.77 10.59 5.57
CA ASP A 27 6.69 11.41 6.11
C ASP A 27 5.87 12.01 4.97
N ILE A 28 4.63 11.54 4.82
CA ILE A 28 3.67 12.07 3.85
C ILE A 28 2.83 13.22 4.43
N GLY A 29 3.27 13.84 5.54
CA GLY A 29 2.60 14.96 6.18
C GLY A 29 1.52 14.55 7.19
N THR A 30 1.43 13.26 7.51
CA THR A 30 0.48 12.72 8.51
C THR A 30 1.12 12.58 9.90
N GLY A 31 2.44 12.75 10.02
CA GLY A 31 3.16 12.56 11.28
C GLY A 31 3.18 11.10 11.77
N ARG A 32 2.74 10.16 10.93
CA ARG A 32 2.75 8.70 11.16
C ARG A 32 3.25 8.01 9.90
N ILE A 33 3.93 6.87 10.05
CA ILE A 33 4.33 6.10 8.88
C ILE A 33 3.08 5.57 8.18
N PHE A 34 3.04 5.72 6.85
CA PHE A 34 1.97 5.16 6.04
C PHE A 34 1.99 3.62 6.09
N GLY A 35 0.84 2.99 6.36
CA GLY A 35 0.77 1.53 6.52
C GLY A 35 1.26 0.76 5.29
N GLY A 36 0.92 1.24 4.08
CA GLY A 36 1.40 0.63 2.84
C GLY A 36 2.92 0.67 2.69
N GLN A 37 3.59 1.70 3.23
CA GLN A 37 5.05 1.79 3.21
C GLN A 37 5.68 0.67 4.05
N VAL A 38 5.24 0.50 5.31
CA VAL A 38 5.78 -0.55 6.20
C VAL A 38 5.48 -1.94 5.64
N LEU A 39 4.30 -2.14 5.08
CA LEU A 39 3.88 -3.39 4.46
C LEU A 39 4.76 -3.74 3.26
N ALA A 40 4.93 -2.81 2.32
CA ALA A 40 5.73 -3.01 1.13
C ALA A 40 7.23 -3.17 1.46
N GLN A 41 7.77 -2.42 2.44
CA GLN A 41 9.13 -2.61 2.94
C GLN A 41 9.30 -3.98 3.63
N SER A 42 8.30 -4.45 4.36
CA SER A 42 8.32 -5.79 4.98
C SER A 42 8.33 -6.90 3.92
N LEU A 43 7.50 -6.77 2.88
CA LEU A 43 7.49 -7.70 1.77
C LEU A 43 8.81 -7.67 0.99
N ALA A 44 9.39 -6.48 0.77
CA ALA A 44 10.71 -6.34 0.17
C ALA A 44 11.80 -7.02 1.01
N ALA A 45 11.72 -6.95 2.35
CA ALA A 45 12.65 -7.65 3.24
C ALA A 45 12.52 -9.17 3.09
N ALA A 46 11.29 -9.69 3.01
CA ALA A 46 11.06 -11.11 2.76
C ALA A 46 11.65 -11.55 1.40
N TYR A 47 11.45 -10.77 0.33
CA TYR A 47 12.01 -11.05 -1.00
C TYR A 47 13.55 -11.16 -0.99
N ARG A 48 14.26 -10.45 -0.11
CA ARG A 48 15.73 -10.58 0.02
C ARG A 48 16.20 -11.93 0.54
N THR A 49 15.29 -12.82 0.95
CA THR A 49 15.59 -14.14 1.55
C THR A 49 15.03 -15.31 0.74
N VAL A 50 14.51 -15.04 -0.46
CA VAL A 50 13.90 -16.01 -1.37
C VAL A 50 14.52 -15.84 -2.76
N GLU A 51 14.79 -16.94 -3.44
CA GLU A 51 15.32 -16.98 -4.81
C GLU A 51 14.31 -17.67 -5.73
N ASP A 52 14.15 -17.16 -6.95
CA ASP A 52 13.31 -17.72 -8.02
C ASP A 52 11.84 -18.00 -7.64
N ARG A 53 11.26 -17.20 -6.73
CA ARG A 53 9.86 -17.33 -6.30
C ARG A 53 9.19 -15.96 -6.18
N GLN A 54 7.89 -15.92 -6.47
CA GLN A 54 7.05 -14.74 -6.37
C GLN A 54 6.08 -14.87 -5.19
N ALA A 55 5.83 -13.77 -4.49
CA ALA A 55 4.79 -13.74 -3.46
C ALA A 55 3.41 -13.89 -4.12
N HIS A 56 2.64 -14.89 -3.69
CA HIS A 56 1.27 -15.11 -4.17
C HIS A 56 0.23 -14.78 -3.09
N SER A 57 0.64 -14.70 -1.83
CA SER A 57 -0.20 -14.23 -0.74
C SER A 57 0.64 -13.68 0.41
N PHE A 58 0.03 -12.77 1.18
CA PHE A 58 0.54 -12.37 2.47
C PHE A 58 -0.61 -11.94 3.38
N HIS A 59 -0.39 -12.03 4.68
CA HIS A 59 -1.27 -11.50 5.72
C HIS A 59 -0.44 -10.59 6.62
N ALA A 60 -1.02 -9.47 7.02
CA ALA A 60 -0.35 -8.51 7.88
C ALA A 60 -1.27 -7.98 8.98
N TYR A 61 -0.70 -7.80 10.17
CA TYR A 61 -1.34 -7.16 11.31
C TYR A 61 -0.55 -5.92 11.70
N PHE A 62 -1.19 -4.75 11.66
CA PHE A 62 -0.65 -3.50 12.18
C PHE A 62 -0.92 -3.43 13.67
N LEU A 63 0.15 -3.41 14.46
CA LEU A 63 0.07 -3.52 15.91
C LEU A 63 0.16 -2.16 16.60
N ARG A 64 0.95 -1.23 16.03
CA ARG A 64 1.26 0.08 16.61
C ARG A 64 1.47 1.11 15.50
N GLU A 65 1.27 2.38 15.84
CA GLU A 65 1.66 3.48 14.97
C GLU A 65 3.18 3.57 14.82
N GLY A 66 3.64 3.88 13.61
CA GLY A 66 5.05 4.08 13.31
C GLY A 66 5.49 5.53 13.50
N ASP A 67 6.71 5.72 14.01
CA ASP A 67 7.38 7.02 14.17
C ASP A 67 8.15 7.38 12.90
N VAL A 68 7.70 8.44 12.20
CA VAL A 68 8.30 8.93 10.95
C VAL A 68 9.72 9.44 11.13
N LYS A 69 10.14 9.80 12.34
CA LYS A 69 11.48 10.34 12.64
C LYS A 69 12.52 9.25 12.85
N LYS A 70 12.12 7.98 12.86
CA LYS A 70 12.99 6.85 13.12
C LYS A 70 12.94 5.84 11.97
N PRO A 71 14.05 5.16 11.66
CA PRO A 71 14.03 4.05 10.72
C PRO A 71 13.24 2.88 11.29
N VAL A 72 12.86 1.95 10.42
CA VAL A 72 12.21 0.68 10.77
C VAL A 72 13.21 -0.46 10.55
N VAL A 73 13.31 -1.37 11.52
CA VAL A 73 14.08 -2.61 11.40
C VAL A 73 13.12 -3.75 11.04
N PHE A 74 13.48 -4.57 10.07
CA PHE A 74 12.70 -5.71 9.62
C PHE A 74 13.48 -6.98 9.91
N GLN A 75 12.95 -7.80 10.81
CA GLN A 75 13.48 -9.13 11.10
C GLN A 75 12.71 -10.15 10.27
N VAL A 76 13.40 -10.95 9.47
CA VAL A 76 12.83 -12.00 8.65
C VAL A 76 13.09 -13.36 9.31
N ASP A 77 12.05 -14.17 9.44
CA ASP A 77 12.13 -15.57 9.85
C ASP A 77 11.80 -16.46 8.65
N ARG A 78 12.74 -17.37 8.31
CA ARG A 78 12.64 -18.29 7.18
C ARG A 78 11.89 -19.55 7.60
N ALA A 79 10.58 -19.40 7.81
CA ALA A 79 9.73 -20.44 8.40
C ALA A 79 9.75 -21.79 7.65
N ARG A 80 9.83 -21.78 6.31
CA ARG A 80 9.92 -22.99 5.48
C ARG A 80 10.49 -22.69 4.10
N ASP A 81 11.33 -23.58 3.59
CA ASP A 81 11.68 -23.70 2.17
C ASP A 81 11.34 -25.12 1.70
N GLY A 82 10.24 -25.24 0.95
CA GLY A 82 9.86 -26.46 0.26
C GLY A 82 10.28 -26.46 -1.21
N ARG A 83 9.87 -27.50 -1.94
CA ARG A 83 10.13 -27.62 -3.39
C ARG A 83 9.52 -26.45 -4.18
N SER A 84 8.21 -26.24 -4.04
CA SER A 84 7.50 -25.18 -4.78
C SER A 84 7.24 -23.92 -3.95
N PHE A 85 7.16 -24.04 -2.62
CA PHE A 85 6.74 -22.94 -1.73
C PHE A 85 7.79 -22.53 -0.70
N SER A 86 7.92 -21.23 -0.44
CA SER A 86 8.65 -20.65 0.70
C SER A 86 7.69 -19.84 1.57
N ASN A 87 7.80 -19.99 2.90
CA ASN A 87 7.11 -19.12 3.84
C ASN A 87 8.11 -18.24 4.58
N ARG A 88 7.77 -16.96 4.71
CA ARG A 88 8.51 -15.97 5.48
C ARG A 88 7.60 -15.29 6.49
N ARG A 89 8.12 -15.06 7.69
CA ARG A 89 7.51 -14.14 8.66
C ARG A 89 8.39 -12.91 8.77
N VAL A 90 7.80 -11.74 8.83
CA VAL A 90 8.52 -10.48 8.98
C VAL A 90 7.94 -9.72 10.16
N VAL A 91 8.80 -9.29 11.07
CA VAL A 91 8.45 -8.38 12.16
C VAL A 91 9.10 -7.04 11.87
N ALA A 92 8.28 -6.01 11.65
CA ALA A 92 8.74 -4.63 11.58
C ALA A 92 8.81 -4.06 12.99
N ILE A 93 9.95 -3.46 13.35
CA ILE A 93 10.30 -3.08 14.71
C ILE A 93 10.73 -1.61 14.74
N GLN A 94 10.17 -0.86 15.69
CA GLN A 94 10.65 0.47 16.08
C GLN A 94 10.69 0.57 17.60
N HIS A 95 11.68 1.28 18.14
CA HIS A 95 11.83 1.47 19.60
C HIS A 95 11.84 0.13 20.37
N GLY A 96 12.38 -0.92 19.77
CA GLY A 96 12.40 -2.28 20.33
C GLY A 96 11.03 -2.97 20.39
N ARG A 97 10.00 -2.44 19.73
CA ARG A 97 8.63 -2.98 19.76
C ARG A 97 8.12 -3.29 18.34
N PRO A 98 7.41 -4.42 18.15
CA PRO A 98 6.76 -4.73 16.89
C PRO A 98 5.71 -3.67 16.53
N ILE A 99 5.77 -3.13 15.31
CA ILE A 99 4.75 -2.25 14.73
C ILE A 99 3.89 -2.96 13.69
N LEU A 100 4.44 -4.00 13.04
CA LEU A 100 3.72 -4.85 12.09
C LEU A 100 4.27 -6.28 12.14
N ASN A 101 3.36 -7.25 12.04
CA ASN A 101 3.68 -8.65 11.76
C ASN A 101 3.16 -8.99 10.37
N LEU A 102 4.00 -9.58 9.51
CA LEU A 102 3.63 -10.07 8.20
C LEU A 102 4.01 -11.54 8.06
N ALA A 103 3.13 -12.33 7.44
CA ALA A 103 3.43 -13.67 6.97
C ALA A 103 3.19 -13.70 5.47
N ALA A 104 4.21 -14.07 4.69
CA ALA A 104 4.14 -14.13 3.23
C ALA A 104 4.47 -15.54 2.74
N SER A 105 3.77 -15.96 1.69
CA SER A 105 3.99 -17.20 0.97
C SER A 105 4.44 -16.90 -0.46
N PHE A 106 5.48 -17.60 -0.87
CA PHE A 106 6.13 -17.44 -2.15
C PHE A 106 6.09 -18.77 -2.90
N GLN A 107 5.89 -18.72 -4.21
CA GLN A 107 5.81 -19.88 -5.08
C GLN A 107 6.72 -19.70 -6.30
N ILE A 108 7.30 -20.80 -6.79
CA ILE A 108 7.91 -20.84 -8.12
C ILE A 108 6.84 -20.58 -9.20
N GLN A 109 7.25 -20.12 -10.38
CA GLN A 109 6.34 -20.02 -11.51
C GLN A 109 5.97 -21.44 -11.99
N GLU A 110 4.67 -21.71 -12.14
CA GLU A 110 4.13 -22.97 -12.65
C GLU A 110 2.97 -22.67 -13.61
N ASP A 111 2.82 -23.47 -14.66
CA ASP A 111 1.65 -23.42 -15.53
C ASP A 111 0.45 -24.07 -14.83
N GLY A 112 -0.74 -23.54 -15.08
CA GLY A 112 -1.96 -24.03 -14.43
C GLY A 112 -3.24 -23.53 -15.09
N TYR A 113 -4.36 -23.71 -14.39
CA TYR A 113 -5.63 -23.18 -14.84
C TYR A 113 -5.69 -21.68 -14.65
N GLU A 114 -6.04 -20.97 -15.72
CA GLU A 114 -6.27 -19.53 -15.69
C GLU A 114 -7.76 -19.25 -15.78
N HIS A 115 -8.29 -18.60 -14.74
CA HIS A 115 -9.63 -18.04 -14.75
C HIS A 115 -9.65 -16.81 -13.83
N GLN A 116 -10.36 -15.78 -14.25
CA GLN A 116 -10.61 -14.58 -13.46
C GLN A 116 -12.02 -14.11 -13.72
N VAL A 117 -12.59 -13.36 -12.79
CA VAL A 117 -13.85 -12.65 -13.05
C VAL A 117 -13.61 -11.56 -14.11
N ASP A 118 -14.59 -11.34 -14.98
CA ASP A 118 -14.49 -10.26 -15.96
C ASP A 118 -14.38 -8.90 -15.26
N MET A 119 -13.53 -8.03 -15.82
CA MET A 119 -13.43 -6.64 -15.39
C MET A 119 -14.79 -5.96 -15.62
N PRO A 120 -15.34 -5.22 -14.65
CA PRO A 120 -16.60 -4.52 -14.86
C PRO A 120 -16.45 -3.43 -15.94
N ASN A 121 -17.55 -3.15 -16.64
CA ASN A 121 -17.58 -2.13 -17.67
C ASN A 121 -17.62 -0.73 -17.03
N VAL A 122 -16.45 -0.09 -16.91
CA VAL A 122 -16.28 1.27 -16.38
C VAL A 122 -15.61 2.15 -17.43
N PRO A 123 -15.86 3.47 -17.45
CA PRO A 123 -15.19 4.38 -18.38
C PRO A 123 -13.67 4.30 -18.25
N LYS A 124 -12.96 4.51 -19.36
CA LYS A 124 -11.50 4.57 -19.31
C LYS A 124 -11.05 5.82 -18.54
N PRO A 125 -9.86 5.81 -17.91
CA PRO A 125 -9.33 7.00 -17.26
C PRO A 125 -9.37 8.25 -18.16
N ASP A 126 -8.96 8.12 -19.43
CA ASP A 126 -8.93 9.21 -20.42
C ASP A 126 -10.30 9.78 -20.78
N GLU A 127 -11.39 9.05 -20.50
CA GLU A 127 -12.77 9.45 -20.76
C GLU A 127 -13.40 10.18 -19.56
N LEU A 128 -12.72 10.21 -18.41
CA LEU A 128 -13.18 10.88 -17.20
C LEU A 128 -12.63 12.31 -17.12
N ASP A 129 -13.49 13.24 -16.70
CA ASP A 129 -13.11 14.63 -16.46
C ASP A 129 -12.05 14.74 -15.35
N GLU A 130 -11.07 15.62 -15.56
CA GLU A 130 -10.17 16.09 -14.50
C GLU A 130 -10.94 17.00 -13.53
N LYS A 131 -11.72 16.40 -12.63
CA LYS A 131 -12.42 17.15 -11.58
C LYS A 131 -11.49 17.32 -10.37
N PRO A 132 -11.34 18.53 -9.83
CA PRO A 132 -10.62 18.70 -8.58
C PRO A 132 -11.34 17.94 -7.47
N PHE A 133 -10.58 17.21 -6.64
CA PHE A 133 -11.10 16.42 -5.51
C PHE A 133 -11.98 17.26 -4.55
N LEU A 134 -11.83 18.58 -4.56
CA LEU A 134 -12.56 19.54 -3.72
C LEU A 134 -12.97 20.76 -4.53
N THR A 135 -14.18 21.24 -4.28
CA THR A 135 -14.56 22.62 -4.63
C THR A 135 -13.74 23.63 -3.80
N SER A 136 -13.64 24.87 -4.29
CA SER A 136 -12.99 25.97 -3.55
C SER A 136 -13.63 26.17 -2.17
N ALA A 137 -14.96 26.07 -2.08
CA ALA A 137 -15.70 26.16 -0.82
C ALA A 137 -15.32 25.06 0.17
N GLN A 138 -15.22 23.80 -0.29
CA GLN A 138 -14.77 22.67 0.54
C GLN A 138 -13.30 22.85 0.97
N MET A 139 -12.42 23.36 0.11
CA MET A 139 -11.02 23.63 0.50
C MET A 139 -10.88 24.63 1.66
N HIS A 140 -11.78 25.62 1.74
CA HIS A 140 -11.78 26.61 2.81
C HIS A 140 -12.27 26.08 4.16
N SER A 141 -13.12 25.04 4.17
CA SER A 141 -13.62 24.42 5.41
C SER A 141 -12.65 23.38 6.01
N LEU A 142 -11.63 22.95 5.26
CA LEU A 142 -10.66 21.96 5.74
C LEU A 142 -9.67 22.51 6.75
N THR A 143 -9.30 21.66 7.71
CA THR A 143 -8.15 21.92 8.59
C THR A 143 -6.86 22.08 7.76
N PRO A 144 -5.86 22.86 8.23
CA PRO A 144 -4.60 23.03 7.50
C PRO A 144 -3.90 21.70 7.14
N ARG A 145 -4.03 20.70 8.01
CA ARG A 145 -3.51 19.34 7.79
C ARG A 145 -4.25 18.62 6.66
N MET A 146 -5.58 18.66 6.65
CA MET A 146 -6.38 18.04 5.60
C MET A 146 -6.19 18.73 4.25
N ARG A 147 -6.14 20.07 4.24
CA ARG A 147 -5.83 20.84 3.04
C ARG A 147 -4.51 20.41 2.44
N ARG A 148 -3.43 20.38 3.24
CA ARG A 148 -2.12 19.93 2.77
C ARG A 148 -2.15 18.52 2.20
N LEU A 149 -2.82 17.57 2.86
CA LEU A 149 -2.91 16.19 2.38
C LEU A 149 -3.65 16.08 1.03
N LEU A 150 -4.77 16.81 0.87
CA LEU A 150 -5.63 16.72 -0.30
C LEU A 150 -5.19 17.60 -1.48
N THR A 151 -4.42 18.66 -1.23
CA THR A 151 -3.87 19.53 -2.29
C THR A 151 -2.45 19.15 -2.69
N THR A 152 -1.81 18.20 -2.00
CA THR A 152 -0.51 17.68 -2.43
C THR A 152 -0.74 16.86 -3.70
N GLN A 153 -0.38 17.41 -4.85
CA GLN A 153 -0.38 16.66 -6.11
C GLN A 153 0.66 15.54 -5.99
N GLY A 154 0.17 14.30 -5.92
CA GLY A 154 0.99 13.10 -5.87
C GLY A 154 1.40 12.63 -7.27
N PRO A 155 2.24 11.59 -7.35
CA PRO A 155 2.61 10.96 -8.63
C PRO A 155 1.46 10.18 -9.28
N PHE A 156 0.32 10.08 -8.60
CA PHE A 156 -0.87 9.41 -9.09
C PHE A 156 -1.93 10.45 -9.42
N GLU A 157 -2.48 10.31 -10.61
CA GLU A 157 -3.70 10.98 -11.01
C GLU A 157 -4.90 10.15 -10.52
N PHE A 158 -5.87 10.84 -9.93
CA PHE A 158 -7.12 10.24 -9.47
C PHE A 158 -8.27 10.84 -10.26
N ARG A 159 -9.02 9.98 -10.95
CA ARG A 159 -10.27 10.33 -11.65
C ARG A 159 -11.39 9.51 -11.06
N PHE A 160 -12.50 10.15 -10.71
CA PHE A 160 -13.67 9.47 -10.17
C PHE A 160 -14.61 9.14 -11.33
N ALA A 161 -15.03 7.88 -11.41
CA ALA A 161 -16.03 7.45 -12.38
C ALA A 161 -17.43 7.99 -12.03
N ASP A 162 -17.67 8.29 -10.74
CA ASP A 162 -18.94 8.75 -10.19
C ASP A 162 -18.77 10.11 -9.49
N ASP A 163 -19.81 10.94 -9.49
CA ASP A 163 -19.87 12.21 -8.76
C ASP A 163 -20.18 11.99 -7.27
N ILE A 164 -19.31 11.25 -6.58
CA ILE A 164 -19.42 11.04 -5.12
C ILE A 164 -18.81 12.26 -4.41
N ASP A 165 -19.59 12.97 -3.60
CA ASP A 165 -19.04 13.94 -2.66
C ASP A 165 -18.34 13.17 -1.52
N PRO A 166 -17.00 13.26 -1.38
CA PRO A 166 -16.28 12.53 -0.32
C PRO A 166 -16.61 13.01 1.10
N PHE A 167 -17.35 14.12 1.26
CA PHE A 167 -17.80 14.66 2.54
C PHE A 167 -19.30 14.47 2.81
N ASP A 168 -20.06 14.05 1.79
CA ASP A 168 -21.48 13.69 1.93
C ASP A 168 -21.69 12.28 1.36
N LEU A 169 -21.21 11.30 2.11
CA LEU A 169 -21.39 9.87 1.86
C LEU A 169 -22.80 9.42 2.24
N GLY A 170 -23.84 10.15 1.84
CA GLY A 170 -25.24 9.78 2.06
C GLY A 170 -25.50 8.30 1.76
N ALA A 171 -26.60 7.75 2.25
CA ALA A 171 -26.94 6.33 2.06
C ALA A 171 -27.13 6.01 0.56
N ASN A 172 -26.03 5.67 -0.11
CA ASN A 172 -26.01 5.22 -1.48
C ASN A 172 -26.12 3.70 -1.49
N GLU A 173 -26.79 3.14 -2.49
CA GLU A 173 -26.75 1.69 -2.69
C GLU A 173 -25.28 1.25 -2.87
N PRO A 174 -24.88 0.08 -2.36
CA PRO A 174 -23.51 -0.40 -2.51
C PRO A 174 -23.19 -0.61 -3.99
N ILE A 175 -22.40 0.30 -4.57
CA ILE A 175 -21.91 0.19 -5.94
C ILE A 175 -20.63 -0.66 -5.94
N ARG A 176 -20.54 -1.62 -6.86
CA ARG A 176 -19.28 -2.32 -7.15
C ARG A 176 -18.37 -1.39 -7.97
N GLY A 177 -17.73 -0.43 -7.30
CA GLY A 177 -16.81 0.52 -7.93
C GLY A 177 -15.43 -0.09 -8.20
N VAL A 178 -14.81 0.34 -9.29
CA VAL A 178 -13.37 0.12 -9.57
C VAL A 178 -12.69 1.48 -9.52
N LEU A 179 -11.69 1.60 -8.64
CA LEU A 179 -10.77 2.72 -8.68
C LEU A 179 -9.76 2.43 -9.81
N SER A 180 -9.83 3.17 -10.91
CA SER A 180 -8.78 3.14 -11.92
C SER A 180 -7.74 4.21 -11.61
N SER A 181 -6.53 3.79 -11.25
CA SER A 181 -5.32 4.60 -11.38
C SER A 181 -4.48 4.03 -12.53
N ASN A 182 -3.58 4.81 -13.10
CA ASN A 182 -2.68 4.38 -14.19
C ASN A 182 -1.64 3.30 -13.78
N GLY A 183 -1.95 2.50 -12.75
CA GLY A 183 -1.24 1.32 -12.30
C GLY A 183 -2.22 0.43 -11.52
N VAL A 184 -2.52 -0.75 -12.07
CA VAL A 184 -3.47 -1.76 -11.59
C VAL A 184 -3.51 -1.89 -10.06
N TYR A 185 -4.58 -1.41 -9.41
CA TYR A 185 -5.00 -1.85 -8.07
C TYR A 185 -6.52 -1.74 -7.91
N ALA A 186 -7.17 -2.85 -7.57
CA ALA A 186 -8.52 -2.86 -7.01
C ALA A 186 -8.43 -2.66 -5.49
N MET A 187 -8.90 -1.51 -4.99
CA MET A 187 -9.22 -1.36 -3.56
C MET A 187 -10.67 -1.75 -3.33
N TRP A 188 -10.89 -2.79 -2.52
CA TRP A 188 -12.20 -3.11 -1.95
C TRP A 188 -12.44 -2.19 -0.75
N VAL A 189 -13.30 -1.18 -0.91
CA VAL A 189 -13.79 -0.39 0.23
C VAL A 189 -15.05 -1.08 0.77
N TRP A 190 -14.94 -1.68 1.95
CA TRP A 190 -16.09 -2.22 2.68
C TRP A 190 -16.65 -1.13 3.58
N ALA A 191 -17.82 -0.58 3.23
CA ALA A 191 -18.60 0.23 4.17
C ALA A 191 -19.44 -0.72 5.04
N LYS A 192 -19.14 -0.78 6.35
CA LYS A 192 -20.06 -1.41 7.30
C LYS A 192 -21.32 -0.55 7.40
N SER A 193 -22.48 -1.13 7.09
CA SER A 193 -23.72 -0.71 7.74
C SER A 193 -23.73 -1.26 9.17
N GLN A 194 -23.75 -0.37 10.17
CA GLN A 194 -24.65 -0.34 11.34
C GLN A 194 -24.29 0.85 12.21
#